data_AF-A0A383AIA7-F1
#
_entry.id   AF-A0A383AIA7-F1
#
_cell.length_a   1.000
_cell.length_b   1.000
_cell.length_c   1.000
_cell.angle_alpha   90.00
_cell.angle_beta   90.00
_cell.angle_gamma   90.00
#
_symmetry.space_group_name_H-M   'P 1'
#
loop_
_entity.id
_entity.type
_entity.pdbx_description
1 polymer ?
#
loop_
_entity_poly.entity_id
_entity_poly.type
_entity_poly.pdbx_seq_one_letter_code
_entity_poly.pdbx_strand_id
1 'polypeptide(L)' 'PEQIKKFSILPRDFSIDEGELTPTLKIRRKQINDNWSNIIDGMYSE' A
#
# COMPACT_ATOMS: atom_id res chain seq x y z
N PRO A 1 5.37 24.00 -0.34
CA PRO A 1 4.03 23.68 0.21
C PRO A 1 3.81 22.16 0.21
N GLU A 2 3.75 21.53 1.40
CA GLU A 2 3.38 20.12 1.51
C GLU A 2 1.88 19.98 1.26
N GLN A 3 1.50 19.30 0.17
CA GLN A 3 0.12 18.88 -0.05
C GLN A 3 -0.08 17.49 0.52
N ILE A 4 -1.18 17.32 1.26
CA ILE A 4 -1.66 16.00 1.66
C ILE A 4 -2.05 15.26 0.38
N LYS A 5 -1.37 14.14 0.10
CA LYS A 5 -1.75 13.24 -0.99
C LYS A 5 -3.04 12.50 -0.59
N LYS A 6 -3.88 12.16 -1.58
CA LYS A 6 -5.06 11.30 -1.35
C LYS A 6 -4.61 10.04 -0.59
N PHE A 7 -5.37 9.65 0.44
CA PHE A 7 -5.12 8.44 1.23
C PHE A 7 -6.37 7.58 1.25
N SER A 8 -6.18 6.26 1.28
CA SER A 8 -7.24 5.28 1.41
C SER A 8 -6.98 4.41 2.62
N ILE A 9 -8.06 3.97 3.27
CA ILE A 9 -7.98 3.04 4.40
C ILE A 9 -8.02 1.62 3.83
N LEU A 10 -6.99 0.83 4.13
CA LEU A 10 -6.93 -0.57 3.71
C LEU A 10 -7.84 -1.42 4.62
N PRO A 11 -8.48 -2.48 4.08
CA PRO A 11 -9.36 -3.36 4.86
C PRO A 11 -8.58 -4.32 5.78
N ARG A 12 -7.27 -4.47 5.56
CA ARG A 12 -6.36 -5.29 6.39
C ARG A 12 -5.00 -4.61 6.54
N ASP A 13 -4.29 -5.01 7.58
CA ASP A 13 -2.89 -4.64 7.79
C ASP A 13 -1.95 -5.36 6.81
N PHE A 14 -0.71 -4.86 6.71
CA PHE A 14 0.33 -5.53 5.95
C PHE A 14 0.72 -6.86 6.59
N SER A 15 0.90 -7.88 5.76
CA SER A 15 1.22 -9.23 6.21
C SER A 15 2.58 -9.70 5.72
N ILE A 16 3.25 -10.54 6.53
CA ILE A 16 4.47 -11.25 6.12
C ILE A 16 4.12 -12.36 5.11
N ASP A 17 2.95 -12.99 5.28
CA ASP A 17 2.45 -14.09 4.43
C ASP A 17 2.25 -13.63 2.98
N GLU A 18 1.70 -12.43 2.82
CA GLU A 18 1.45 -11.77 1.53
C GLU A 18 2.71 -11.12 0.94
N GLY A 19 3.86 -11.26 1.61
CA GLY A 19 5.16 -10.74 1.16
C GLY A 19 5.32 -9.22 1.27
N GLU A 20 4.37 -8.52 1.90
CA GLU A 20 4.35 -7.06 2.08
C GLU A 20 5.31 -6.60 3.17
N LEU A 21 5.59 -7.48 4.13
CA LEU A 21 6.56 -7.28 5.21
C LEU A 21 7.68 -8.31 5.12
N THR A 22 8.90 -7.91 5.51
CA THR A 22 9.95 -8.88 5.81
C THR A 22 9.64 -9.61 7.13
N PRO A 23 10.28 -10.76 7.41
CA PRO A 23 10.23 -11.39 8.73
C PRO A 23 10.66 -10.46 9.88
N THR A 24 11.36 -9.37 9.55
CA THR A 24 11.78 -8.30 10.48
C THR A 24 10.85 -7.07 10.47
N LEU A 25 9.63 -7.20 9.94
CA LEU A 25 8.59 -6.15 9.87
C LEU A 25 8.98 -4.91 9.03
N LYS A 26 9.96 -5.04 8.13
CA LYS A 26 10.28 -3.96 7.18
C LYS A 26 9.34 -4.00 5.98
N ILE A 27 8.85 -2.83 5.60
CA ILE A 27 7.92 -2.61 4.49
C ILE A 27 8.58 -2.91 3.14
N ARG A 28 7.94 -3.75 2.33
CA ARG A 28 8.30 -4.02 0.94
C ARG A 28 7.39 -3.25 0.00
N ARG A 29 7.77 -1.99 -0.28
CA ARG A 29 6.96 -1.06 -1.09
C ARG A 29 6.55 -1.61 -2.46
N LYS A 30 7.44 -2.34 -3.14
CA LYS A 30 7.15 -2.92 -4.46
C LYS A 30 5.95 -3.88 -4.36
N GLN A 31 6.02 -4.84 -3.43
CA GLN A 31 4.95 -5.83 -3.24
C GLN A 31 3.64 -5.17 -2.82
N ILE A 32 3.71 -4.18 -1.92
CA ILE A 32 2.53 -3.42 -1.47
C ILE A 32 1.89 -2.66 -2.65
N ASN A 33 2.69 -1.98 -3.47
CA ASN A 33 2.17 -1.27 -4.62
C ASN A 33 1.54 -2.23 -5.64
N ASP A 34 2.13 -3.40 -5.85
CA ASP A 34 1.58 -4.41 -6.77
C ASP A 34 0.25 -4.98 -6.23
N ASN A 35 0.21 -5.38 -4.95
CA ASN A 35 -0.99 -5.91 -4.28
C ASN A 35 -2.15 -4.90 -4.19
N TRP A 36 -1.83 -3.62 -3.95
CA TRP A 36 -2.81 -2.55 -3.73
C TRP A 36 -2.95 -1.59 -4.93
N SER A 37 -2.39 -1.96 -6.08
CA SER A 37 -2.42 -1.20 -7.34
C SER A 37 -3.85 -0.74 -7.68
N ASN A 38 -4.82 -1.64 -7.60
CA ASN A 38 -6.23 -1.32 -7.85
C ASN A 38 -6.78 -0.18 -6.99
N ILE A 39 -6.41 -0.11 -5.70
CA ILE A 39 -6.85 0.95 -4.79
C ILE A 39 -6.12 2.26 -5.12
N ILE A 40 -4.81 2.17 -5.39
CA ILE A 40 -3.98 3.33 -5.76
C ILE A 40 -4.50 3.92 -7.07
N ASP A 41 -4.80 3.10 -8.08
CA ASP A 41 -5.34 3.52 -9.36
C ASP A 41 -6.74 4.12 -9.18
N GLY A 42 -7.59 3.49 -8.37
CA GLY A 42 -8.91 4.02 -8.02
C GLY A 42 -8.87 5.40 -7.35
N MET A 43 -7.82 5.72 -6.58
CA MET A 43 -7.66 7.05 -5.97
C MET A 43 -7.41 8.16 -7.00
N TYR A 44 -6.78 7.83 -8.14
CA TYR A 44 -6.38 8.79 -9.17
C TYR A 44 -7.19 8.68 -10.46
N SER A 45 -8.16 7.76 -10.52
CA SER A 45 -9.04 7.51 -11.68
C SER A 45 -10.09 8.61 -11.94
N GLU A 46 -9.98 9.76 -11.29
CA GLU A 46 -10.95 10.87 -11.35
C GLU A 46 -10.35 12.12 -12.00
#